data_AF-A0A258E575-F1
#
_entry.id   AF-A0A258E575-F1
#
_cell.length_a   1.000
_cell.length_b   1.000
_cell.length_c   1.000
_cell.angle_alpha   90.00
_cell.angle_beta   90.00
_cell.angle_gamma   90.00
#
_symmetry.space_group_name_H-M   'P 1'
#
loop_
_entity.id
_entity.type
_entity.pdbx_description
1 polymer ?
#
loop_
_entity_poly.entity_id
_entity_poly.type
_entity_poly.pdbx_seq_one_letter_code
_entity_poly.pdbx_strand_id
1 'polypeptide(L)'
;NNGRFSIGDGFHLFETNWTKGSDTTIHALNDPSSIEAIALVKEVEVISDIRDATAFDFSSRHRTPSTGQIVIWKNMNGIYAATKLVAIKDDSRGAGSDELSFEYRILPDGSADFS
;
A
#
# COMPACT_ATOMS: atom_id res chain seq x y z
N ASN A 1 2.82 17.53 -4.54
CA ASN A 1 2.54 16.33 -3.72
C ASN A 1 3.88 15.67 -3.41
N ASN A 2 4.19 15.33 -2.15
CA ASN A 2 5.46 14.69 -1.76
C ASN A 2 5.38 13.15 -1.74
N GLY A 3 4.32 12.58 -2.32
CA GLY A 3 4.10 11.14 -2.40
C GLY A 3 3.55 10.53 -1.11
N ARG A 4 3.30 11.33 -0.07
CA ARG A 4 2.85 10.82 1.24
C ARG A 4 1.37 11.02 1.45
N PHE A 5 0.72 10.01 2.00
CA PHE A 5 -0.69 10.06 2.38
C PHE A 5 -0.96 9.20 3.62
N SER A 6 -1.62 9.76 4.61
CA SER A 6 -1.92 9.07 5.87
C SER A 6 -3.30 8.41 5.82
N ILE A 7 -3.37 7.14 6.23
CA ILE A 7 -4.61 6.43 6.52
C ILE A 7 -4.62 6.01 7.99
N GLY A 8 -5.80 6.08 8.61
CA GLY A 8 -5.96 5.83 10.05
C GLY A 8 -5.35 6.92 10.94
N ASP A 9 -5.33 6.66 12.24
CA ASP A 9 -4.82 7.55 13.28
C ASP A 9 -4.26 6.77 14.48
N GLY A 10 -3.53 7.46 15.37
CA GLY A 10 -3.05 6.89 16.63
C GLY A 10 -2.26 5.59 16.45
N PHE A 11 -2.72 4.52 17.10
CA PHE A 11 -2.12 3.18 17.01
C PHE A 11 -2.28 2.54 15.62
N HIS A 12 -3.24 3.01 14.84
CA HIS A 12 -3.59 2.56 13.51
C HIS A 12 -3.13 3.53 12.42
N LEU A 13 -2.18 4.43 12.74
CA LEU A 13 -1.62 5.34 11.76
C LEU A 13 -0.71 4.61 10.77
N PHE A 14 -0.95 4.84 9.48
CA PHE A 14 -0.07 4.44 8.39
C PHE A 14 0.19 5.66 7.50
N GLU A 15 1.43 6.15 7.49
CA GLU A 15 1.85 7.12 6.49
C GLU A 15 2.35 6.35 5.28
N THR A 16 1.53 6.26 4.22
CA THR A 16 1.94 5.62 2.97
C THR A 16 2.88 6.55 2.20
N ASN A 17 3.86 6.00 1.50
CA ASN A 17 4.78 6.77 0.66
C ASN A 17 4.89 6.12 -0.72
N TRP A 18 4.64 6.94 -1.73
CA TRP A 18 4.50 6.54 -3.12
C TRP A 18 5.40 7.39 -4.02
N THR A 19 6.16 6.75 -4.90
CA THR A 19 6.93 7.45 -5.93
C THR A 19 6.67 6.87 -7.30
N LYS A 20 6.79 7.72 -8.32
CA LYS A 20 6.52 7.37 -9.71
C LYS A 20 7.39 6.19 -10.16
N GLY A 21 6.77 5.15 -10.70
CA GLY A 21 7.45 4.03 -11.34
C GLY A 21 7.40 4.16 -12.86
N SER A 22 6.29 3.75 -13.45
CA SER A 22 5.96 3.90 -14.87
C SER A 22 4.54 4.46 -15.06
N ASP A 23 4.02 4.39 -16.27
CA ASP A 23 2.60 4.67 -16.60
C ASP A 23 1.62 3.64 -16.04
N THR A 24 2.12 2.51 -15.56
CA THR A 24 1.33 1.34 -15.14
C THR A 24 1.70 0.84 -13.75
N THR A 25 2.76 1.39 -13.17
CA THR A 25 3.32 0.96 -11.90
C THR A 25 3.70 2.15 -11.02
N ILE A 26 3.66 1.94 -9.71
CA ILE A 26 4.14 2.91 -8.72
C ILE A 26 5.05 2.21 -7.73
N HIS A 27 5.98 2.92 -7.10
CA HIS A 27 6.78 2.39 -6.01
C HIS A 27 6.15 2.73 -4.67
N ALA A 28 5.84 1.72 -3.87
CA ALA A 28 5.51 1.84 -2.45
C ALA A 28 6.80 1.74 -1.64
N LEU A 29 6.97 2.61 -0.64
CA LEU A 29 8.17 2.69 0.22
C LEU A 29 7.78 2.55 1.69
N ASN A 30 8.57 1.82 2.48
CA ASN A 30 8.46 1.79 3.95
C ASN A 30 9.31 2.86 4.66
N ASP A 31 9.69 3.93 3.96
CA ASP A 31 10.49 5.03 4.51
C ASP A 31 9.84 5.81 5.66
N PRO A 32 8.50 6.02 5.69
CA PRO A 32 7.88 6.72 6.79
C PRO A 32 8.08 6.01 8.12
N SER A 33 8.38 6.76 9.18
CA SER A 33 8.70 6.20 10.51
C SER A 33 7.52 5.49 11.18
N SER A 34 6.30 5.65 10.67
CA SER A 34 5.13 4.89 11.14
C SER A 34 5.05 3.50 10.52
N ILE A 35 5.82 3.19 9.48
CA ILE A 35 5.79 1.93 8.75
C ILE A 35 7.00 1.07 9.13
N GLU A 36 6.74 -0.18 9.53
CA GLU A 36 7.78 -1.17 9.81
C GLU A 36 8.21 -1.86 8.51
N ALA A 37 7.23 -2.38 7.75
CA ALA A 37 7.51 -3.15 6.55
C ALA A 37 6.34 -3.15 5.57
N ILE A 38 6.63 -3.49 4.30
CA ILE A 38 5.62 -3.62 3.25
C ILE A 38 5.81 -4.90 2.43
N ALA A 39 4.70 -5.44 1.93
CA ALA A 39 4.69 -6.61 1.06
C ALA A 39 3.79 -6.40 -0.16
N LEU A 40 4.12 -7.08 -1.27
CA LEU A 40 3.31 -7.09 -2.49
C LEU A 40 2.54 -8.40 -2.59
N VAL A 41 1.23 -8.29 -2.79
CA VAL A 41 0.34 -9.42 -3.03
C VAL A 41 0.21 -9.64 -4.53
N LYS A 42 0.61 -10.82 -5.00
CA LYS A 42 0.67 -11.14 -6.44
C LYS A 42 -0.52 -11.95 -6.95
N GLU A 43 -1.11 -12.78 -6.10
CA GLU A 43 -2.06 -13.83 -6.51
C GLU A 43 -3.51 -13.53 -6.12
N VAL A 44 -3.74 -12.40 -5.44
CA VAL A 44 -5.06 -12.03 -4.89
C VAL A 44 -5.46 -10.66 -5.40
N GLU A 45 -6.68 -10.56 -5.93
CA GLU A 45 -7.23 -9.33 -6.49
C GLU A 45 -8.10 -8.54 -5.51
N VAL A 46 -8.64 -9.18 -4.48
CA VAL A 46 -9.56 -8.56 -3.51
C VAL A 46 -8.93 -8.59 -2.12
N ILE A 47 -8.94 -7.46 -1.42
CA ILE A 47 -8.32 -7.36 -0.08
C ILE A 47 -8.91 -8.42 0.88
N SER A 48 -10.22 -8.69 0.80
CA SER A 48 -10.90 -9.65 1.66
C SER A 48 -10.53 -11.12 1.43
N ASP A 49 -9.80 -11.43 0.38
CA ASP A 49 -9.36 -12.80 0.10
C ASP A 49 -8.00 -13.11 0.75
N ILE A 50 -7.34 -12.11 1.35
CA ILE A 50 -6.07 -12.28 2.07
C ILE A 50 -6.34 -12.85 3.46
N ARG A 51 -6.06 -14.15 3.66
CA ARG A 51 -6.28 -14.85 4.93
C ARG A 51 -5.14 -14.73 5.94
N ASP A 52 -3.92 -14.56 5.45
CA ASP A 52 -2.73 -14.46 6.29
C ASP A 52 -1.73 -13.47 5.68
N ALA A 53 -1.71 -12.26 6.23
CA ALA A 53 -0.78 -11.21 5.84
C ALA A 53 0.67 -11.54 6.22
N THR A 54 0.92 -12.42 7.19
CA THR A 54 2.28 -12.73 7.66
C THR A 54 3.06 -13.63 6.69
N ALA A 55 2.34 -14.33 5.79
CA ALA A 55 2.92 -15.23 4.81
C ALA A 55 3.62 -14.52 3.64
N PHE A 56 3.43 -13.21 3.47
CA PHE A 56 4.02 -12.46 2.37
C PHE A 56 5.47 -12.05 2.66
N ASP A 57 6.21 -11.73 1.59
CA ASP A 57 7.58 -11.26 1.68
C ASP A 57 7.64 -9.77 2.08
N PHE A 58 8.21 -9.48 3.25
CA PHE A 58 8.43 -8.14 3.81
C PHE A 58 9.90 -7.69 3.78
N SER A 59 10.79 -8.45 3.14
CA SER A 59 12.24 -8.20 3.19
C SER A 59 12.69 -6.95 2.44
N SER A 60 11.87 -6.45 1.51
CA SER A 60 12.22 -5.29 0.68
C SER A 60 11.71 -3.98 1.28
N ARG A 61 12.59 -2.96 1.28
CA ARG A 61 12.26 -1.57 1.57
C ARG A 61 11.19 -0.98 0.62
N HIS A 62 11.13 -1.50 -0.60
CA HIS A 62 10.21 -1.01 -1.62
C HIS A 62 9.49 -2.15 -2.36
N ARG A 63 8.27 -1.89 -2.79
CA ARG A 63 7.48 -2.77 -3.66
C ARG A 63 6.96 -1.98 -4.85
N THR A 64 6.78 -2.64 -5.99
CA THR A 64 6.34 -1.99 -7.22
C THR A 64 5.01 -2.60 -7.69
N PRO A 65 3.88 -2.24 -7.06
CA PRO A 65 2.56 -2.67 -7.53
C PRO A 65 2.18 -2.00 -8.85
N SER A 66 1.45 -2.76 -9.67
CA SER A 66 0.67 -2.28 -10.82
C SER A 66 -0.78 -2.02 -10.40
N THR A 67 -1.54 -1.33 -11.26
CA THR A 67 -3.01 -1.21 -11.11
C THR A 67 -3.65 -2.58 -10.89
N GLY A 68 -4.54 -2.67 -9.89
CA GLY A 68 -5.21 -3.90 -9.47
C GLY A 68 -4.46 -4.68 -8.38
N GLN A 69 -3.16 -4.45 -8.18
CA GLN A 69 -2.38 -5.16 -7.17
C GLN A 69 -2.53 -4.52 -5.78
N ILE A 70 -2.25 -5.34 -4.75
CA ILE A 70 -2.42 -4.96 -3.35
C ILE A 70 -1.05 -4.87 -2.68
N VAL A 71 -0.85 -3.80 -1.91
CA VAL A 71 0.28 -3.65 -0.98
C VAL A 71 -0.23 -3.84 0.44
N ILE A 72 0.44 -4.70 1.20
CA ILE A 72 0.24 -4.84 2.64
C ILE A 72 1.26 -3.95 3.34
N TRP A 73 0.79 -3.22 4.34
CA TRP A 73 1.55 -2.34 5.21
C TRP A 73 1.49 -2.90 6.63
N LYS A 74 2.64 -3.01 7.27
CA LYS A 74 2.75 -3.26 8.71
C LYS A 74 3.27 -2.00 9.37
N ASN A 75 2.53 -1.43 10.32
CA ASN A 75 3.00 -0.26 11.06
C ASN A 75 3.88 -0.65 12.25
N MET A 76 4.52 0.34 12.87
CA MET A 76 5.39 0.14 14.04
C MET A 76 4.68 -0.44 15.28
N ASN A 77 3.35 -0.47 15.28
CA ASN A 77 2.54 -1.07 16.35
C ASN A 77 2.14 -2.53 16.04
N GLY A 78 2.64 -3.11 14.95
CA GLY A 78 2.29 -4.47 14.52
C GLY A 78 0.92 -4.60 13.88
N ILE A 79 0.26 -3.49 13.54
CA ILE A 79 -1.05 -3.48 12.88
C ILE A 79 -0.86 -3.57 11.36
N TYR A 80 -1.77 -4.27 10.70
CA TYR A 80 -1.80 -4.42 9.25
C TYR A 80 -2.84 -3.52 8.59
N ALA A 81 -2.46 -2.98 7.43
CA ALA A 81 -3.36 -2.34 6.48
C ALA A 81 -3.06 -2.85 5.06
N ALA A 82 -4.05 -2.80 4.19
CA ALA A 82 -3.90 -3.15 2.78
C ALA A 82 -4.36 -1.98 1.92
N THR A 83 -3.65 -1.71 0.82
CA THR A 83 -4.04 -0.74 -0.20
C THR A 83 -4.08 -1.43 -1.57
N LYS A 84 -5.22 -1.38 -2.27
CA LYS A 84 -5.37 -1.87 -3.64
C LYS A 84 -5.28 -0.71 -4.62
N LEU A 85 -4.33 -0.76 -5.55
CA LEU A 85 -4.22 0.28 -6.58
C LEU A 85 -5.41 0.24 -7.53
N VAL A 86 -6.09 1.38 -7.68
CA VAL A 86 -7.26 1.53 -8.57
C VAL A 86 -6.89 2.25 -9.85
N ALA A 87 -6.09 3.32 -9.78
CA ALA A 87 -5.66 4.06 -10.96
C ALA A 87 -4.37 4.85 -10.70
N ILE A 88 -3.58 5.00 -11.77
CA ILE A 88 -2.42 5.90 -11.85
C ILE A 88 -2.67 6.85 -13.02
N LYS A 89 -2.61 8.15 -12.78
CA LYS A 89 -2.66 9.20 -13.81
C LYS A 89 -1.32 9.93 -13.82
N ASP A 90 -0.79 10.17 -15.02
CA ASP A 90 0.52 10.79 -15.26
C ASP A 90 0.36 11.96 -16.24
N ASP A 91 0.66 13.18 -15.79
CA ASP A 91 0.49 14.39 -16.60
C ASP A 91 1.50 14.50 -17.76
N SER A 92 2.71 13.98 -17.58
CA SER A 92 3.75 13.89 -18.61
C SER A 92 3.37 12.98 -19.77
N ARG A 93 2.26 12.24 -19.62
CA ARG A 93 1.73 11.29 -20.60
C ARG A 93 0.27 11.58 -21.01
N GLY A 94 -0.19 12.81 -20.79
CA GLY A 94 -1.46 13.31 -21.33
C GLY A 94 -2.64 13.32 -20.36
N ALA A 95 -2.43 13.00 -19.07
CA ALA A 95 -3.43 13.30 -18.04
C ALA A 95 -3.40 14.79 -17.66
N GLY A 96 -4.48 15.29 -17.07
CA GLY A 96 -4.55 16.68 -16.59
C GLY A 96 -3.73 16.95 -15.32
N SER A 97 -3.33 15.89 -14.60
CA SER A 97 -2.53 15.95 -13.37
C SER A 97 -1.99 14.57 -12.98
N ASP A 98 -0.87 14.54 -12.24
CA ASP A 98 -0.40 13.35 -11.54
C ASP A 98 -1.35 12.97 -10.38
N GLU A 99 -1.90 11.74 -10.39
CA GLU A 99 -2.85 11.25 -9.37
C GLU A 99 -2.68 9.75 -9.13
N LEU A 100 -2.71 9.34 -7.87
CA LEU A 100 -2.81 7.94 -7.46
C LEU A 100 -4.14 7.73 -6.73
N SER A 101 -4.90 6.74 -7.17
CA SER A 101 -6.12 6.29 -6.50
C SER A 101 -5.96 4.86 -5.99
N PHE A 102 -6.39 4.60 -4.76
CA PHE A 102 -6.38 3.27 -4.16
C PHE A 102 -7.56 3.09 -3.19
N GLU A 103 -8.01 1.84 -3.04
CA GLU A 103 -8.87 1.40 -1.93
C GLU A 103 -8.00 0.97 -0.76
N TYR A 104 -8.50 1.07 0.48
CA TYR A 104 -7.76 0.58 1.64
C TYR A 104 -8.64 -0.06 2.72
N ARG A 105 -8.03 -0.95 3.50
CA ARG A 105 -8.62 -1.55 4.72
C ARG A 105 -7.55 -1.63 5.81
N ILE A 106 -7.92 -1.30 7.04
CA ILE A 106 -7.07 -1.42 8.24
C ILE A 106 -7.66 -2.54 9.11
N LEU A 107 -6.82 -3.39 9.70
CA LEU A 107 -7.23 -4.40 10.68
C LEU A 107 -7.14 -3.83 12.10
N PRO A 108 -8.27 -3.44 12.72
CA PRO A 108 -8.23 -2.72 13.99
C PRO A 108 -7.80 -3.59 15.18
N ASP A 109 -7.95 -4.91 15.05
CA ASP A 109 -7.70 -5.91 16.09
C ASP A 109 -6.26 -6.45 16.12
N GLY A 110 -5.41 -5.99 15.19
CA GLY A 110 -4.03 -6.49 15.05
C GLY A 110 -3.94 -7.91 14.52
N SER A 111 -5.03 -8.46 13.99
CA SER A 111 -5.00 -9.71 13.23
C SER A 111 -4.23 -9.56 11.91
N ALA A 112 -4.00 -10.68 11.23
CA ALA A 112 -3.40 -10.73 9.91
C ALA A 112 -4.39 -11.26 8.83
N ASP A 113 -5.67 -11.41 9.17
CA ASP A 113 -6.72 -11.91 8.28
C ASP A 113 -7.60 -10.75 7.82
N PHE A 114 -7.68 -10.53 6.52
CA PHE A 114 -8.49 -9.47 5.92
C PHE A 114 -9.89 -9.92 5.50
N SER A 115 -10.31 -11.15 5.79
CA SER A 115 -11.65 -11.66 5.41
C SER A 115 -12.84 -11.01 6.12
#